data_AF-A0A923CZY4-F1
#
_entry.id   AF-A0A923CZY4-F1
#
_cell.length_a   1.000
_cell.length_b   1.000
_cell.length_c   1.000
_cell.angle_alpha   90.00
_cell.angle_beta   90.00
_cell.angle_gamma   90.00
#
_symmetry.space_group_name_H-M   'P 1'
#
loop_
_entity.id
_entity.type
_entity.pdbx_description
1 polymer ?
#
loop_
_entity_poly.entity_id
_entity_poly.type
_entity_poly.pdbx_seq_one_letter_code
_entity_poly.pdbx_strand_id
1 'polypeptide(L)'
;MRTPVLVLLVLFLLGVAQAAWYAPQLPVRPATDFAGDGAASGWSDKDDLLTMQIVLLAVMAWLFPLIGWSLRRIPVKYISLPHPEYWLAPSRLASTLASLARSLAWLGCGTTLFMLWSFQLTILANFAEPPRMATAAMWSGLAAYLAFSTGWTLRLILSYQRLPRRG
;
A
#
# COMPACT_ATOMS: atom_id res chain seq x y z
N MET A 1 -9.55 -4.07 12.63
CA MET A 1 -8.94 -5.06 11.72
C MET A 1 -9.86 -5.43 10.58
N ARG A 2 -11.12 -5.82 10.84
CA ARG A 2 -12.06 -6.20 9.77
C ARG A 2 -12.13 -5.16 8.64
N THR A 3 -12.32 -3.88 8.97
CA THR A 3 -12.46 -2.81 7.97
C THR A 3 -11.27 -2.65 7.02
N PRO A 4 -10.02 -2.40 7.48
CA PRO A 4 -8.90 -2.25 6.54
C PRO A 4 -8.60 -3.53 5.75
N VAL A 5 -8.85 -4.71 6.32
CA VAL A 5 -8.71 -5.97 5.56
C VAL A 5 -9.75 -6.06 4.44
N LEU A 6 -11.00 -5.69 4.69
CA LEU A 6 -12.02 -5.61 3.63
C LEU A 6 -11.62 -4.60 2.55
N VAL A 7 -11.06 -3.44 2.93
CA VAL A 7 -10.55 -2.46 1.96
C VAL A 7 -9.42 -3.04 1.12
N LEU A 8 -8.43 -3.71 1.74
CA LEU A 8 -7.35 -4.39 1.02
C LEU A 8 -7.88 -5.44 0.04
N LEU A 9 -8.86 -6.25 0.47
CA LEU A 9 -9.50 -7.25 -0.39
C LEU A 9 -10.24 -6.60 -1.56
N VAL A 10 -10.97 -5.51 -1.32
CA VAL A 10 -11.63 -4.75 -2.38
C VAL A 10 -10.60 -4.18 -3.36
N LEU A 11 -9.51 -3.57 -2.87
CA LEU A 11 -8.44 -3.05 -3.73
C LEU A 11 -7.77 -4.15 -4.55
N PHE A 12 -7.56 -5.33 -3.96
CA PHE A 12 -7.06 -6.50 -4.68
C PHE A 12 -8.03 -6.95 -5.78
N LEU A 13 -9.32 -7.09 -5.46
CA LEU A 13 -10.35 -7.47 -6.44
C LEU A 13 -10.49 -6.43 -7.56
N LEU A 14 -10.36 -5.13 -7.24
CA LEU A 14 -10.30 -4.06 -8.23
C LEU A 14 -9.07 -4.20 -9.13
N GLY A 15 -7.92 -4.57 -8.56
CA GLY A 15 -6.71 -4.87 -9.34
C GLY A 15 -6.87 -6.07 -10.26
N VAL A 16 -7.53 -7.14 -9.80
CA VAL A 16 -7.88 -8.30 -10.64
C VAL A 16 -8.82 -7.88 -11.77
N ALA A 17 -9.87 -7.11 -11.46
CA ALA A 17 -10.81 -6.61 -12.45
C ALA A 17 -10.13 -5.70 -13.48
N GLN A 18 -9.23 -4.81 -13.04
CA GLN A 18 -8.43 -3.94 -13.90
C GLN A 18 -7.56 -4.78 -14.86
N ALA A 19 -6.82 -5.77 -14.34
CA ALA A 19 -5.99 -6.64 -15.16
C ALA A 19 -6.82 -7.41 -16.19
N ALA A 20 -7.96 -8.00 -15.78
CA ALA A 20 -8.84 -8.75 -16.67
C ALA A 20 -9.47 -7.86 -17.75
N TRP A 21 -9.84 -6.62 -17.42
CA TRP A 21 -10.41 -5.66 -18.35
C TRP A 21 -9.41 -5.23 -19.42
N TYR A 22 -8.16 -4.94 -19.03
CA TYR A 22 -7.14 -4.43 -19.95
C TYR A 22 -6.32 -5.51 -20.65
N ALA A 23 -6.32 -6.75 -20.16
CA ALA A 23 -5.63 -7.88 -20.81
C ALA A 23 -5.90 -8.04 -22.32
N PRO A 24 -7.14 -7.92 -22.84
CA PRO A 24 -7.39 -8.00 -24.28
C PRO A 24 -7.02 -6.72 -25.05
N GLN A 25 -6.90 -5.58 -24.37
CA GLN A 25 -6.68 -4.27 -25.00
C GLN A 25 -5.19 -3.90 -25.08
N LEU A 26 -4.37 -4.45 -24.17
CA LEU A 26 -2.94 -4.18 -24.12
C LEU A 26 -2.19 -4.83 -25.30
N PRO A 27 -1.17 -4.15 -25.85
CA PRO A 27 -0.28 -4.73 -26.85
C PRO A 27 0.47 -5.93 -26.27
N VAL A 28 1.03 -6.78 -27.14
CA VAL A 28 1.80 -7.97 -26.71
C VAL A 28 2.99 -7.56 -25.85
N ARG A 29 3.63 -6.43 -26.18
CA ARG A 29 4.77 -5.87 -25.45
C ARG A 29 4.46 -4.43 -25.02
N PRO A 30 3.80 -4.22 -23.88
CA PRO A 30 3.56 -2.88 -23.38
C PRO A 30 4.84 -2.23 -22.84
N ALA A 31 4.92 -0.90 -22.94
CA ALA A 31 5.86 -0.11 -22.20
C ALA A 31 5.56 -0.22 -20.70
N THR A 32 6.58 -0.56 -19.92
CA THR A 32 6.50 -0.71 -18.46
C THR A 32 7.43 0.22 -17.72
N ASP A 33 8.44 0.76 -18.41
CA ASP A 33 9.37 1.75 -17.89
C ASP A 33 9.27 3.03 -18.72
N PHE A 34 9.34 4.16 -18.04
CA PHE A 34 9.20 5.48 -18.61
C PHE A 34 10.28 6.41 -18.04
N ALA A 35 10.94 7.16 -18.93
CA ALA A 35 11.90 8.18 -18.55
C ALA A 35 11.23 9.35 -17.81
N GLY A 36 12.03 10.24 -17.22
CA GLY A 36 11.54 11.38 -16.44
C GLY A 36 10.65 12.36 -17.21
N ASP A 37 10.73 12.38 -18.54
CA ASP A 37 9.89 13.16 -19.44
C ASP A 37 8.58 12.43 -19.86
N GLY A 38 8.42 11.19 -19.42
CA GLY A 38 7.27 10.32 -19.67
C GLY A 38 7.39 9.46 -20.93
N ALA A 39 8.48 9.55 -21.70
CA ALA A 39 8.67 8.70 -22.86
C ALA A 39 8.94 7.25 -22.43
N ALA A 40 8.37 6.28 -23.13
CA ALA A 40 8.66 4.87 -22.89
C ALA A 40 10.16 4.58 -23.07
N SER A 41 10.77 3.97 -22.06
CA SER A 41 12.19 3.60 -22.02
C SER A 41 12.41 2.09 -21.95
N GLY A 42 11.40 1.33 -21.54
CA GLY A 42 11.48 -0.13 -21.40
C GLY A 42 10.13 -0.81 -21.63
N TRP A 43 10.18 -2.01 -22.21
CA TRP A 43 9.03 -2.83 -22.54
C TRP A 43 9.18 -4.21 -21.90
N SER A 44 8.08 -4.77 -21.45
CA SER A 44 8.01 -6.17 -21.00
C SER A 44 6.98 -6.93 -21.82
N ASP A 45 6.88 -8.23 -21.60
CA ASP A 45 5.74 -8.98 -22.09
C ASP A 45 4.49 -8.63 -21.26
N LYS A 46 3.33 -8.63 -21.91
CA LYS A 46 2.05 -8.28 -21.27
C LYS A 46 1.76 -9.16 -20.05
N ASP A 47 2.03 -10.44 -20.16
CA ASP A 47 1.74 -11.41 -19.11
C ASP A 47 2.59 -11.16 -17.86
N ASP A 48 3.84 -10.68 -18.02
CA ASP A 48 4.70 -10.28 -16.91
C ASP A 48 4.15 -9.06 -16.18
N LEU A 49 3.71 -8.03 -16.91
CA LEU A 49 3.12 -6.82 -16.32
C LEU A 49 1.88 -7.17 -15.48
N LEU A 50 0.96 -7.96 -16.04
CA LEU A 50 -0.27 -8.34 -15.37
C LEU A 50 0.01 -9.28 -14.19
N THR A 51 0.92 -10.24 -14.35
CA THR A 51 1.30 -11.16 -13.26
C THR A 51 1.95 -10.39 -12.11
N MET A 52 2.87 -9.46 -12.41
CA MET A 52 3.49 -8.60 -11.41
C MET A 52 2.46 -7.79 -10.63
N GLN A 53 1.48 -7.19 -11.33
CA GLN A 53 0.39 -6.46 -10.71
C GLN A 53 -0.40 -7.34 -9.74
N ILE A 54 -0.88 -8.50 -10.18
CA ILE A 54 -1.69 -9.39 -9.34
C ILE A 54 -0.89 -9.91 -8.14
N VAL A 55 0.34 -10.35 -8.36
CA VAL A 55 1.21 -10.85 -7.29
C VAL A 55 1.47 -9.76 -6.26
N LEU A 56 1.83 -8.55 -6.69
CA LEU A 56 2.16 -7.47 -5.76
C LEU A 56 0.93 -7.05 -4.94
N LEU A 57 -0.24 -6.91 -5.57
CA LEU A 57 -1.48 -6.59 -4.86
C LEU A 57 -1.92 -7.72 -3.92
N ALA A 58 -1.74 -8.98 -4.32
CA ALA A 58 -1.99 -10.13 -3.45
C ALA A 58 -1.06 -10.10 -2.23
N VAL A 59 0.24 -9.88 -2.43
CA VAL A 59 1.21 -9.77 -1.34
C VAL A 59 0.79 -8.67 -0.38
N MET A 60 0.39 -7.50 -0.85
CA MET A 60 -0.12 -6.43 0.02
C MET A 60 -1.39 -6.85 0.78
N ALA A 61 -2.35 -7.49 0.11
CA ALA A 61 -3.59 -7.95 0.74
C ALA A 61 -3.36 -8.96 1.87
N TRP A 62 -2.32 -9.79 1.77
CA TRP A 62 -1.95 -10.79 2.78
C TRP A 62 -0.97 -10.29 3.85
N LEU A 63 -0.03 -9.41 3.47
CA LEU A 63 1.06 -8.95 4.32
C LEU A 63 0.55 -8.26 5.58
N PHE A 64 -0.38 -7.30 5.45
CA PHE A 64 -0.85 -6.52 6.60
C PHE A 64 -1.71 -7.32 7.60
N PRO A 65 -2.66 -8.18 7.16
CA PRO A 65 -3.32 -9.12 8.06
C PRO A 65 -2.31 -10.05 8.77
N LEU A 66 -1.32 -10.55 8.03
CA LEU A 66 -0.28 -11.44 8.56
C LEU A 66 0.57 -10.72 9.63
N ILE A 67 1.00 -9.48 9.37
CA ILE A 67 1.69 -8.64 10.36
C ILE A 67 0.84 -8.48 11.61
N GLY A 68 -0.46 -8.20 11.45
CA GLY A 68 -1.36 -8.04 12.60
C GLY A 68 -1.59 -9.32 13.41
N TRP A 69 -1.58 -10.47 12.76
CA TRP A 69 -1.60 -11.77 13.42
C TRP A 69 -0.28 -12.06 14.15
N SER A 70 0.85 -11.83 13.48
CA SER A 70 2.20 -12.04 14.03
C SER A 70 2.50 -11.12 15.21
N LEU A 71 2.03 -9.87 15.20
CA LEU A 71 2.20 -8.92 16.31
C LEU A 71 1.69 -9.44 17.64
N ARG A 72 0.69 -10.34 17.64
CA ARG A 72 0.17 -10.97 18.87
C ARG A 72 1.11 -12.03 19.45
N ARG A 73 2.08 -12.50 18.66
CA ARG A 73 3.04 -13.55 19.03
C ARG A 73 4.45 -13.01 19.31
N ILE A 74 4.71 -11.75 18.95
CA ILE A 74 6.02 -11.13 19.15
C ILE A 74 6.22 -10.78 20.63
N PRO A 75 7.34 -11.19 21.25
CA PRO A 75 7.68 -10.77 22.61
C PRO A 75 7.78 -9.25 22.74
N VAL A 76 7.26 -8.71 23.85
CA VAL A 76 7.22 -7.27 24.15
C VAL A 76 8.59 -6.58 24.00
N LYS A 77 9.69 -7.28 24.29
CA LYS A 77 11.06 -6.77 24.16
C LYS A 77 11.46 -6.32 22.75
N TYR A 78 10.77 -6.78 21.71
CA TYR A 78 11.03 -6.37 20.32
C TYR A 78 10.16 -5.19 19.87
N ILE A 79 9.26 -4.70 20.73
CA ILE A 79 8.32 -3.64 20.40
C ILE A 79 8.82 -2.35 21.05
N SER A 80 9.44 -1.49 20.26
CA SER A 80 9.84 -0.15 20.69
C SER A 80 8.67 0.81 20.52
N LEU A 81 8.09 1.27 21.64
CA LEU A 81 7.08 2.31 21.69
C LEU A 81 7.50 3.38 22.71
N PRO A 82 7.17 4.67 22.49
CA PRO A 82 7.29 5.70 23.53
C PRO A 82 6.50 5.28 24.77
N HIS A 83 7.01 5.50 25.99
CA HIS A 83 6.38 5.11 27.27
C HIS A 83 5.96 3.63 27.33
N PRO A 84 6.90 2.68 27.15
CA PRO A 84 6.59 1.25 27.06
C PRO A 84 5.92 0.73 28.34
N GLU A 85 6.31 1.23 29.52
CA GLU A 85 5.66 0.91 30.80
C GLU A 85 4.14 1.17 30.83
N TYR A 86 3.65 2.13 30.04
CA TYR A 86 2.22 2.42 29.95
C TYR A 86 1.53 1.58 28.87
N TRP A 87 2.07 1.58 27.64
CA TRP A 87 1.42 0.96 26.48
C TRP A 87 1.58 -0.55 26.42
N LEU A 88 2.67 -1.08 26.98
CA LEU A 88 2.99 -2.51 27.01
C LEU A 88 2.69 -3.15 28.38
N ALA A 89 2.03 -2.41 29.29
CA ALA A 89 1.50 -2.98 30.53
C ALA A 89 0.57 -4.18 30.23
N PRO A 90 0.61 -5.26 31.03
CA PRO A 90 -0.19 -6.47 30.78
C PRO A 90 -1.69 -6.21 30.59
N SER A 91 -2.23 -5.22 31.30
CA SER A 91 -3.64 -4.83 31.21
C SER A 91 -4.03 -4.16 29.88
N ARG A 92 -3.08 -3.57 29.14
CA ARG A 92 -3.33 -2.81 27.90
C ARG A 92 -2.69 -3.42 26.67
N LEU A 93 -1.70 -4.31 26.82
CA LEU A 93 -0.91 -4.89 25.74
C LEU A 93 -1.77 -5.38 24.56
N ALA A 94 -2.79 -6.20 24.83
CA ALA A 94 -3.67 -6.72 23.79
C ALA A 94 -4.38 -5.61 22.98
N SER A 95 -4.82 -4.55 23.67
CA SER A 95 -5.49 -3.40 23.04
C SER A 95 -4.51 -2.55 22.23
N THR A 96 -3.29 -2.31 22.75
CA THR A 96 -2.20 -1.59 22.08
C THR A 96 -1.82 -2.30 20.78
N LEU A 97 -1.57 -3.61 20.83
CA LEU A 97 -1.20 -4.40 19.65
C LEU A 97 -2.32 -4.41 18.61
N ALA A 98 -3.59 -4.53 19.05
CA ALA A 98 -4.73 -4.48 18.13
C ALA A 98 -4.92 -3.11 17.48
N SER A 99 -4.57 -2.02 18.19
CA SER A 99 -4.54 -0.66 17.65
C SER A 99 -3.41 -0.47 16.65
N LEU A 100 -2.18 -0.83 17.03
CA LEU A 100 -0.99 -0.74 16.18
C LEU A 100 -1.19 -1.50 14.87
N ALA A 101 -1.63 -2.75 14.97
CA ALA A 101 -1.84 -3.59 13.82
C ALA A 101 -2.94 -3.04 12.89
N ARG A 102 -3.98 -2.40 13.45
CA ARG A 102 -5.02 -1.71 12.65
C ARG A 102 -4.47 -0.49 11.94
N SER A 103 -3.59 0.27 12.60
CA SER A 103 -2.94 1.44 12.00
C SER A 103 -2.00 1.04 10.87
N LEU A 104 -1.25 -0.06 11.01
CA LEU A 104 -0.41 -0.61 9.94
C LEU A 104 -1.24 -1.08 8.75
N ALA A 105 -2.38 -1.74 8.99
CA ALA A 105 -3.26 -2.18 7.92
C ALA A 105 -3.82 -1.01 7.09
N TRP A 106 -4.13 0.13 7.70
CA TRP A 106 -4.54 1.34 6.99
C TRP A 106 -3.43 1.97 6.16
N LEU A 107 -2.19 1.97 6.66
CA LEU A 107 -1.04 2.36 5.85
C LEU A 107 -0.95 1.48 4.61
N GLY A 108 -1.13 0.16 4.80
CA GLY A 108 -1.20 -0.80 3.71
C GLY A 108 -2.30 -0.54 2.68
N CYS A 109 -3.50 -0.13 3.11
CA CYS A 109 -4.55 0.29 2.19
C CYS A 109 -4.08 1.46 1.30
N GLY A 110 -3.43 2.47 1.90
CA GLY A 110 -2.89 3.61 1.16
C GLY A 110 -1.81 3.21 0.16
N THR A 111 -0.87 2.35 0.57
CA THR A 111 0.18 1.82 -0.32
C THR A 111 -0.42 1.01 -1.48
N THR A 112 -1.38 0.15 -1.20
CA THR A 112 -2.05 -0.70 -2.21
C THR A 112 -2.83 0.16 -3.20
N LEU A 113 -3.52 1.20 -2.73
CA LEU A 113 -4.22 2.16 -3.59
C LEU A 113 -3.25 2.91 -4.51
N PHE A 114 -2.12 3.36 -3.99
CA PHE A 114 -1.07 4.01 -4.79
C PHE A 114 -0.48 3.07 -5.84
N MET A 115 -0.25 1.79 -5.50
CA MET A 115 0.20 0.79 -6.47
C MET A 115 -0.83 0.58 -7.57
N LEU A 116 -2.11 0.40 -7.22
CA LEU A 116 -3.21 0.22 -8.18
C LEU A 116 -3.34 1.43 -9.13
N TRP A 117 -3.21 2.65 -8.59
CA TRP A 117 -3.16 3.88 -9.37
C TRP A 117 -1.95 3.94 -10.31
N SER A 118 -0.77 3.56 -9.82
CA SER A 118 0.46 3.50 -10.62
C SER A 118 0.30 2.53 -11.80
N PHE A 119 -0.23 1.32 -11.56
CA PHE A 119 -0.53 0.37 -12.62
C PHE A 119 -1.57 0.90 -13.62
N GLN A 120 -2.61 1.61 -13.14
CA GLN A 120 -3.57 2.28 -14.03
C GLN A 120 -2.86 3.27 -14.98
N LEU A 121 -1.96 4.10 -14.47
CA LEU A 121 -1.22 5.06 -15.29
C LEU A 121 -0.30 4.37 -16.30
N THR A 122 0.41 3.31 -15.90
CA THR A 122 1.23 2.49 -16.79
C THR A 122 0.42 1.88 -17.93
N ILE A 123 -0.75 1.32 -17.62
CA ILE A 123 -1.65 0.75 -18.63
C ILE A 123 -2.17 1.86 -19.58
N LEU A 124 -2.63 2.98 -19.04
CA LEU A 124 -3.16 4.09 -19.85
C LEU A 124 -2.10 4.71 -20.77
N ALA A 125 -0.85 4.76 -20.32
CA ALA A 125 0.27 5.28 -21.12
C ALA A 125 0.48 4.50 -22.43
N ASN A 126 0.09 3.23 -22.47
CA ASN A 126 0.22 2.36 -23.64
C ASN A 126 -0.85 2.60 -24.71
N PHE A 127 -1.89 3.39 -24.42
CA PHE A 127 -2.91 3.77 -25.40
C PHE A 127 -2.59 5.09 -26.13
N ALA A 128 -1.49 5.74 -25.79
CA ALA A 128 -0.96 6.88 -26.53
C ALA A 128 -0.04 6.43 -27.67
N GLU A 129 0.00 7.20 -28.76
CA GLU A 129 0.93 7.00 -29.87
C GLU A 129 1.87 8.23 -29.99
N PRO A 130 3.16 8.11 -29.65
CA PRO A 130 3.84 6.98 -29.02
C PRO A 130 3.45 6.79 -27.53
N PRO A 131 3.71 5.60 -26.92
CA PRO A 131 3.42 5.35 -25.52
C PRO A 131 4.06 6.41 -24.62
N ARG A 132 3.23 7.09 -23.83
CA ARG A 132 3.65 8.23 -23.03
C ARG A 132 2.91 8.28 -21.72
N MET A 133 3.66 8.33 -20.64
CA MET A 133 3.13 8.40 -19.29
C MET A 133 2.79 9.83 -18.90
N ALA A 134 1.64 10.00 -18.24
CA ALA A 134 1.24 11.26 -17.63
C ALA A 134 2.10 11.53 -16.38
N THR A 135 3.30 12.06 -16.57
CA THR A 135 4.29 12.29 -15.50
C THR A 135 3.73 13.16 -14.38
N ALA A 136 2.99 14.22 -14.70
CA ALA A 136 2.35 15.06 -13.71
C ALA A 136 1.37 14.29 -12.80
N ALA A 137 0.61 13.34 -13.37
CA ALA A 137 -0.31 12.49 -12.60
C ALA A 137 0.43 11.49 -11.71
N MET A 138 1.56 10.95 -12.18
CA MET A 138 2.40 10.07 -11.37
C MET A 138 3.07 10.82 -10.23
N TRP A 139 3.73 11.95 -10.52
CA TRP A 139 4.43 12.73 -9.51
C TRP A 139 3.48 13.32 -8.47
N SER A 140 2.28 13.74 -8.87
CA SER A 140 1.25 14.17 -7.92
C SER A 140 0.72 13.01 -7.07
N GLY A 141 0.49 11.84 -7.67
CA GLY A 141 0.11 10.62 -6.94
C GLY A 141 1.18 10.19 -5.94
N LEU A 142 2.45 10.22 -6.34
CA LEU A 142 3.59 9.92 -5.47
C LEU A 142 3.72 10.94 -4.34
N ALA A 143 3.65 12.24 -4.65
CA ALA A 143 3.69 13.30 -3.64
C ALA A 143 2.55 13.16 -2.62
N ALA A 144 1.33 12.89 -3.09
CA ALA A 144 0.17 12.64 -2.25
C ALA A 144 0.37 11.41 -1.35
N TYR A 145 0.89 10.30 -1.91
CA TYR A 145 1.21 9.10 -1.14
C TYR A 145 2.30 9.34 -0.09
N LEU A 146 3.36 10.08 -0.43
CA LEU A 146 4.44 10.43 0.51
C LEU A 146 3.93 11.34 1.63
N ALA A 147 3.10 12.35 1.30
CA ALA A 147 2.47 13.21 2.29
C ALA A 147 1.54 12.40 3.22
N PHE A 148 0.73 11.51 2.64
CA PHE A 148 -0.12 10.59 3.40
C PHE A 148 0.71 9.68 4.33
N SER A 149 1.73 9.00 3.81
CA SER A 149 2.57 8.07 4.58
C SER A 149 3.32 8.78 5.70
N THR A 150 3.86 9.97 5.42
CA THR A 150 4.56 10.80 6.41
C THR A 150 3.59 11.28 7.49
N GLY A 151 2.46 11.88 7.09
CA GLY A 151 1.45 12.35 8.03
C GLY A 151 0.86 11.22 8.88
N TRP A 152 0.66 10.04 8.28
CA TRP A 152 0.19 8.84 8.98
C TRP A 152 1.21 8.34 10.00
N THR A 153 2.48 8.26 9.63
CA THR A 153 3.56 7.82 10.51
C THR A 153 3.75 8.79 11.67
N LEU A 154 3.77 10.10 11.40
CA LEU A 154 3.83 11.13 12.44
C LEU A 154 2.63 11.04 13.38
N ARG A 155 1.42 10.92 12.84
CA ARG A 155 0.20 10.74 13.65
C ARG A 155 0.30 9.51 14.55
N LEU A 156 0.83 8.39 14.04
CA LEU A 156 1.01 7.17 14.81
C LEU A 156 1.98 7.39 15.98
N ILE A 157 3.15 7.95 15.71
CA ILE A 157 4.17 8.26 16.73
C ILE A 157 3.59 9.20 17.78
N LEU A 158 2.96 10.31 17.36
CA LEU A 158 2.35 11.29 18.24
C LEU A 158 1.21 10.69 19.08
N SER A 159 0.47 9.72 18.55
CA SER A 159 -0.60 9.04 19.29
C SER A 159 -0.09 8.21 20.46
N TYR A 160 1.11 7.62 20.33
CA TYR A 160 1.76 6.87 21.41
C TYR A 160 2.61 7.76 22.34
N GLN A 161 2.98 8.97 21.91
CA GLN A 161 3.61 9.96 22.80
C GLN A 161 2.63 10.62 23.77
N ARG A 162 1.36 10.79 23.37
CA ARG A 162 0.35 11.39 24.24
C ARG A 162 -0.18 10.35 25.25
N LEU A 163 0.30 10.41 26.49
CA LEU A 163 -0.33 9.69 27.61
C LEU A 163 -1.79 10.20 27.77
N PRO A 164 -2.81 9.32 27.76
CA PRO A 164 -4.16 9.72 28.10
C PRO A 164 -4.16 10.33 29.50
N ARG A 165 -4.62 11.59 29.64
CA ARG A 165 -4.80 12.22 30.96
C ARG A 165 -5.68 11.28 31.80
N ARG A 166 -5.18 10.86 32.97
CA ARG A 166 -5.95 10.08 33.95
C ARG A 166 -7.29 10.81 34.18
N GLY A 167 -8.38 10.19 33.74
CA GLY A 167 -9.71 10.47 34.26
C GLY A 167 -9.92 9.64 35.51
#